data_AF-A0A5N7MBR4-F1
#
_entry.id   AF-A0A5N7MBR4-F1
#
_cell.length_a   1.000
_cell.length_b   1.000
_cell.length_c   1.000
_cell.angle_alpha   90.00
_cell.angle_beta   90.00
_cell.angle_gamma   90.00
#
_symmetry.space_group_name_H-M   'P 1'
#
loop_
_entity.id
_entity.type
_entity.pdbx_description
1 polymer ?
#
loop_
_entity_poly.entity_id
_entity_poly.type
_entity_poly.pdbx_seq_one_letter_code
_entity_poly.pdbx_strand_id
1 'polypeptide(L)'
;MPVAKDGSWFDPVECRNSRGYTIGPKGAEEPVENYRLALERLARMRTPYWRRRNSAGNWGIVAGVSWQRRIVQELPAVEGEGA
;
A
#
# COMPACT_ATOMS: atom_id res chain seq x y z
N MET A 1 1.47 -5.67 -7.95
CA MET A 1 1.67 -4.90 -6.71
C MET A 1 3.13 -4.93 -6.34
N PRO A 2 3.71 -3.80 -5.92
CA PRO A 2 5.09 -3.76 -5.45
C PRO A 2 5.22 -4.48 -4.11
N VAL A 3 6.35 -5.17 -3.94
CA VAL A 3 6.70 -5.98 -2.77
C VAL A 3 8.04 -5.53 -2.24
N ALA A 4 8.10 -5.24 -0.94
CA ALA A 4 9.30 -4.83 -0.24
C ALA A 4 10.18 -6.02 0.15
N LYS A 5 11.41 -5.75 0.58
CA LYS A 5 12.41 -6.77 0.91
C LYS A 5 11.96 -7.74 2.02
N ASP A 6 11.13 -7.31 2.97
CA ASP A 6 10.62 -8.19 4.03
C ASP A 6 9.39 -9.01 3.63
N GLY A 7 8.97 -8.94 2.36
CA GLY A 7 7.82 -9.68 1.82
C GLY A 7 6.49 -8.93 1.93
N SER A 8 6.42 -7.81 2.63
CA SER A 8 5.23 -6.95 2.61
C SER A 8 4.97 -6.33 1.25
N TRP A 9 3.69 -6.16 0.92
CA TRP A 9 3.26 -5.53 -0.32
C TRP A 9 2.49 -4.23 -0.04
N PHE A 10 2.28 -3.44 -1.09
CA PHE A 10 1.41 -2.27 -1.02
C PHE A 10 -0.07 -2.68 -0.95
N ASP A 11 -0.52 -2.93 0.27
CA ASP A 11 -1.86 -3.44 0.60
C ASP A 11 -2.91 -2.30 0.72
N PRO A 12 -4.14 -2.47 0.21
CA PRO A 12 -5.18 -1.44 0.28
C PRO A 12 -5.68 -1.13 1.70
N VAL A 13 -5.54 -2.06 2.65
CA VAL A 13 -5.99 -1.90 4.05
C VAL A 13 -4.81 -1.51 4.94
N GLU A 14 -3.76 -2.33 4.95
CA GLU A 14 -2.64 -2.18 5.89
C GLU A 14 -1.77 -0.94 5.61
N CYS A 15 -1.76 -0.45 4.36
CA CYS A 15 -1.04 0.78 4.00
C CYS A 15 -1.91 2.05 4.06
N ARG A 16 -3.21 1.94 4.41
CA ARG A 16 -4.10 3.10 4.52
C ARG A 16 -4.02 3.74 5.90
N ASN A 17 -3.75 5.03 5.94
CA ASN A 17 -3.82 5.89 7.12
C ASN A 17 -5.05 6.83 7.05
N SER A 18 -5.21 7.70 8.04
CA SER A 18 -6.33 8.65 8.12
C SER A 18 -6.40 9.65 6.95
N ARG A 19 -5.31 9.84 6.21
CA ARG A 19 -5.18 10.70 5.03
C ARG A 19 -5.04 9.91 3.71
N GLY A 20 -5.24 8.59 3.73
CA GLY A 20 -5.05 7.72 2.57
C GLY A 20 -3.71 7.01 2.57
N TYR A 21 -3.00 7.04 1.45
CA TYR A 21 -1.73 6.34 1.24
C TYR A 21 -0.59 7.35 1.15
N THR A 22 0.57 7.03 1.70
CA THR A 22 1.76 7.87 1.57
C THR A 22 2.79 7.15 0.71
N ILE A 23 3.16 7.75 -0.41
CA ILE A 23 4.10 7.19 -1.39
C ILE A 23 5.29 8.12 -1.61
N GLY A 24 6.36 7.64 -2.22
CA GLY A 24 7.57 8.42 -2.48
C GLY A 24 8.67 8.19 -1.45
N PRO A 25 9.93 8.54 -1.79
CA PRO A 25 11.08 8.32 -0.93
C PRO A 25 11.03 9.23 0.30
N LYS A 26 11.83 8.89 1.32
CA LYS A 26 11.96 9.70 2.54
C LYS A 26 12.36 11.14 2.18
N GLY A 27 11.56 12.11 2.62
CA GLY A 27 11.76 13.54 2.34
C GLY A 27 11.05 14.07 1.09
N ALA A 28 10.47 13.19 0.26
CA ALA A 28 9.59 13.55 -0.86
C ALA A 28 8.31 12.69 -0.82
N GLU A 29 7.76 12.53 0.39
CA GLU A 29 6.54 11.76 0.64
C GLU A 29 5.31 12.53 0.14
N GLU A 30 4.49 11.88 -0.66
CA GLU A 30 3.24 12.41 -1.20
C GLU A 30 2.04 11.64 -0.64
N PRO A 31 1.07 12.32 0.02
CA PRO A 31 -0.19 11.71 0.38
C PRO A 31 -1.11 11.59 -0.86
N VAL A 32 -1.74 10.43 -1.01
CA VAL A 32 -2.67 10.10 -2.09
C VAL A 32 -3.88 9.39 -1.50
N GLU A 33 -5.07 9.98 -1.64
CA GLU A 33 -6.28 9.46 -0.98
C GLU A 33 -6.76 8.10 -1.58
N ASN A 34 -6.64 7.96 -2.90
CA ASN A 34 -7.15 6.83 -3.65
C ASN A 34 -6.08 5.75 -3.85
N TYR A 35 -6.43 4.50 -3.55
CA TYR A 35 -5.51 3.36 -3.66
C TYR A 35 -5.02 3.12 -5.09
N ARG A 36 -5.94 3.16 -6.07
CA ARG A 36 -5.61 2.89 -7.48
C ARG A 36 -4.66 3.95 -8.00
N LEU A 37 -4.94 5.22 -7.69
CA LEU A 37 -4.06 6.33 -8.05
C LEU A 37 -2.67 6.19 -7.40
N ALA A 38 -2.61 5.79 -6.13
CA ALA A 38 -1.34 5.57 -5.43
C ALA A 38 -0.55 4.42 -6.09
N LEU A 39 -1.21 3.31 -6.41
CA LEU A 39 -0.61 2.16 -7.08
C LEU A 39 -0.11 2.53 -8.49
N GLU A 40 -0.89 3.30 -9.25
CA GLU A 40 -0.48 3.80 -10.57
C GLU A 40 0.76 4.70 -10.48
N ARG A 41 0.81 5.60 -9.48
CA ARG A 41 1.99 6.45 -9.26
C ARG A 41 3.20 5.63 -8.85
N LEU A 42 3.05 4.67 -7.93
CA LEU A 42 4.11 3.72 -7.56
C LEU A 42 4.65 2.95 -8.76
N ALA A 43 3.79 2.54 -9.69
CA ALA A 43 4.18 1.84 -10.91
C ALA A 43 5.00 2.70 -11.89
N ARG A 44 4.89 4.04 -11.79
CA ARG A 44 5.67 4.98 -12.60
C ARG A 44 6.98 5.41 -11.94
N MET A 45 7.17 5.12 -10.66
CA MET A 45 8.42 5.42 -9.94
C MET A 45 9.52 4.44 -10.35
N ARG A 46 10.75 4.92 -10.49
CA ARG A 46 11.93 4.06 -10.70
C ARG A 46 12.08 3.02 -9.59
N THR A 47 11.88 3.46 -8.34
CA THR A 47 11.78 2.60 -7.17
C THR A 47 10.50 2.99 -6.43
N PRO A 48 9.51 2.09 -6.31
CA PRO A 48 8.30 2.38 -5.56
C PRO A 48 8.62 2.46 -4.07
N TYR A 49 8.25 3.57 -3.42
CA TYR A 49 8.36 3.75 -1.98
C TYR A 49 6.99 4.04 -1.39
N TRP A 50 6.65 3.41 -0.27
CA TRP A 50 5.39 3.67 0.43
C TRP A 50 5.55 3.52 1.94
N ARG A 51 4.65 4.14 2.69
CA ARG A 51 4.52 3.90 4.13
C ARG A 51 3.61 2.71 4.40
N ARG A 52 4.01 1.87 5.35
CA ARG A 52 3.16 0.81 5.94
C ARG A 52 3.34 0.76 7.46
N ARG A 53 2.43 0.08 8.15
CA ARG A 53 2.67 -0.38 9.54
C ARG A 53 3.64 -1.55 9.54
N ASN A 54 4.54 -1.61 10.51
CA ASN A 54 5.34 -2.79 10.82
C ASN A 54 4.65 -3.65 11.90
N SER A 55 5.23 -4.82 12.21
CA SER A 55 4.70 -5.72 13.24
C SER A 55 4.64 -5.10 14.65
N ALA A 56 5.39 -4.02 14.90
CA ALA A 56 5.35 -3.24 16.14
C ALA A 56 4.34 -2.08 16.09
N GLY A 57 3.50 -1.98 15.04
CA GLY A 57 2.50 -0.94 14.87
C GLY A 57 3.04 0.43 14.42
N ASN A 58 4.36 0.54 14.20
CA ASN A 58 4.99 1.78 13.78
C ASN A 58 4.92 1.97 12.27
N TRP A 59 4.78 3.22 11.84
CA TRP A 59 4.78 3.57 10.41
C TRP A 59 6.18 3.80 9.88
N GLY A 60 6.57 3.07 8.84
CA GLY A 60 7.87 3.22 8.18
C GLY A 60 7.74 3.22 6.67
N ILE A 61 8.68 3.91 6.01
CA ILE A 61 8.83 3.84 4.54
C ILE A 61 9.56 2.55 4.20
N VAL A 62 9.06 1.85 3.21
CA VAL A 62 9.72 0.71 2.58
C VAL A 62 9.93 0.97 1.09
N ALA A 63 10.94 0.30 0.52
CA ALA A 63 11.19 0.29 -0.91
C ALA A 63 10.70 -1.04 -1.50
N GLY A 64 9.98 -0.98 -2.61
CA GLY A 64 9.63 -2.17 -3.38
C GLY A 64 10.83 -2.64 -4.18
N VAL A 65 11.15 -3.92 -4.03
CA VAL A 65 12.26 -4.60 -4.70
C VAL A 65 11.79 -5.54 -5.79
N SER A 66 10.51 -5.94 -5.76
CA SER A 66 9.90 -6.86 -6.74
C SER A 66 8.45 -6.47 -7.03
N TRP A 67 7.91 -6.95 -8.15
CA TRP A 67 6.49 -6.81 -8.49
C TRP A 67 5.82 -8.18 -8.55
N GLN A 68 4.71 -8.35 -7.84
CA GLN A 68 3.91 -9.57 -7.89
C GLN A 68 2.54 -9.28 -8.49
N ARG A 69 2.12 -10.12 -9.44
CA ARG A 69 0.73 -10.13 -9.92
C ARG A 69 -0.12 -10.80 -8.84
N ARG A 70 -1.08 -10.07 -8.28
CA ARG A 70 -2.09 -10.61 -7.38
C ARG A 70 -3.45 -10.34 -7.96
N ILE A 71 -4.30 -11.36 -7.94
CA ILE A 71 -5.73 -11.17 -8.11
C ILE A 71 -6.23 -10.43 -6.87
N VAL A 72 -7.20 -9.52 -7.06
CA VAL A 72 -8.00 -9.05 -5.93
C VAL A 72 -8.82 -10.26 -5.51
N GLN A 73 -8.27 -11.12 -4.64
CA GLN A 73 -9.10 -12.06 -3.90
C GLN A 73 -9.90 -11.20 -2.94
N GLU A 74 -11.15 -10.99 -3.35
CA GLU A 74 -12.33 -10.61 -2.59
C GLU A 74 -12.02 -10.23 -1.13
N LEU A 75 -12.03 -8.92 -0.87
CA LEU A 75 -12.43 -8.43 0.44
C LEU A 75 -13.71 -9.20 0.80
N PRO A 76 -13.82 -9.81 2.00
CA PRO A 76 -15.07 -10.46 2.37
C PRO A 76 -16.18 -9.43 2.16
N ALA A 77 -17.15 -9.77 1.31
CA ALA A 77 -18.39 -9.03 1.25
C ALA A 77 -18.85 -8.94 2.71
N VAL A 78 -19.02 -7.72 3.21
CA VAL A 78 -19.68 -7.54 4.49
C VAL A 78 -21.09 -8.08 4.29
N GLU A 79 -21.33 -9.32 4.70
CA GLU A 79 -22.66 -9.87 4.81
C GLU A 79 -23.36 -9.05 5.88
N GLY A 80 -24.13 -8.07 5.43
CA GLY A 80 -25.12 -7.42 6.27
C GLY A 80 -26.17 -8.45 6.62
N GLU A 81 -26.23 -8.80 7.90
CA GLU A 81 -27.44 -9.32 8.52
C GLU A 81 -28.62 -8.39 8.19
N GLY A 82 -29.71 -8.98 7.70
CA GLY A 82 -30.90 -8.22 7.34
C GLY A 82 -32.00 -9.10 6.76
N ALA A 83 -32.58 -9.98 7.59
CA ALA A 83 -34.00 -10.32 7.61
C ALA A 83 -34.34 -11.11 8.89
#